data_AF-A0A558NSB0-F1
#
_entry.id   AF-A0A558NSB0-F1
#
_cell.length_a   1.000
_cell.length_b   1.000
_cell.length_c   1.000
_cell.angle_alpha   90.00
_cell.angle_beta   90.00
_cell.angle_gamma   90.00
#
_symmetry.space_group_name_H-M   'P 1'
#
loop_
_entity.id
_entity.type
_entity.pdbx_description
1 polymer ?
#
loop_
_entity_poly.entity_id
_entity_poly.type
_entity_poly.pdbx_seq_one_letter_code
_entity_poly.pdbx_strand_id
1 'polypeptide(L)'
;MAIHTRTPEVKKSHGESLVKLGERLQESVIYSCFLTPFLYFGKALFEGDNEKISNYIAVVVDGSDFLIVLLILMAVAICFGIWFKNKGYDLIEAANRELLR
;
A
#
# COMPACT_ATOMS: atom_id res chain seq x y z
N MET A 1 -25.69 -6.54 -9.01
CA MET A 1 -26.50 -6.70 -7.78
C MET A 1 -26.19 -5.52 -6.86
N ALA A 2 -27.16 -4.66 -6.58
CA ALA A 2 -26.94 -3.44 -5.79
C ALA A 2 -26.61 -3.79 -4.33
N ILE A 3 -25.74 -3.02 -3.68
CA ILE A 3 -25.28 -3.26 -2.29
C ILE A 3 -26.46 -3.33 -1.30
N HIS A 4 -27.58 -2.70 -1.62
CA HIS A 4 -28.82 -2.71 -0.82
C HIS A 4 -29.51 -4.08 -0.73
N THR A 5 -29.21 -5.05 -1.60
CA THR A 5 -29.83 -6.39 -1.57
C THR A 5 -28.97 -7.44 -0.86
N ARG A 6 -27.80 -7.08 -0.29
CA ARG A 6 -26.90 -8.01 0.41
C ARG A 6 -27.23 -8.05 1.90
N THR A 7 -27.15 -9.23 2.51
CA THR A 7 -27.35 -9.39 3.96
C THR A 7 -26.31 -8.60 4.76
N PRO A 8 -26.62 -8.18 6.01
CA PRO A 8 -25.68 -7.43 6.84
C PRO A 8 -24.33 -8.14 7.02
N GLU A 9 -24.34 -9.47 7.15
CA GLU A 9 -23.14 -10.30 7.25
C GLU A 9 -22.23 -10.18 6.02
N VAL A 10 -22.81 -10.19 4.81
CA VAL A 10 -22.07 -10.06 3.55
C VAL A 10 -21.51 -8.64 3.41
N LYS A 11 -22.26 -7.60 3.81
CA LYS A 11 -21.76 -6.23 3.83
C LYS A 11 -20.56 -6.07 4.77
N LYS A 12 -20.64 -6.66 5.97
CA LYS A 12 -19.55 -6.66 6.96
C LYS A 12 -18.30 -7.37 6.45
N SER A 13 -18.44 -8.60 5.96
CA SER A 13 -17.32 -9.38 5.39
C SER A 13 -16.67 -8.67 4.19
N HIS A 14 -17.48 -8.04 3.34
CA HIS A 14 -16.96 -7.26 2.23
C HIS A 14 -16.21 -6.01 2.70
N GLY A 15 -16.73 -5.31 3.71
CA GLY A 15 -16.05 -4.18 4.33
C GLY A 15 -14.69 -4.57 4.94
N GLU A 16 -14.62 -5.69 5.67
CA GLU A 16 -13.35 -6.22 6.21
C GLU A 16 -12.34 -6.55 5.10
N SER A 17 -12.82 -7.06 3.96
CA SER A 17 -11.98 -7.36 2.80
C SER A 17 -11.39 -6.09 2.18
N LEU A 18 -12.18 -5.01 2.10
CA LEU A 18 -11.71 -3.72 1.61
C LEU A 18 -10.68 -3.08 2.54
N VAL A 19 -10.87 -3.20 3.86
CA VAL A 19 -9.87 -2.75 4.84
C VAL A 19 -8.55 -3.49 4.64
N LYS A 20 -8.58 -4.82 4.60
CA LYS A 20 -7.38 -5.65 4.37
C LYS A 20 -6.70 -5.35 3.03
N LEU A 21 -7.48 -5.08 1.98
CA LEU A 21 -6.93 -4.70 0.68
C LEU A 21 -6.15 -3.38 0.79
N GLY A 22 -6.72 -2.37 1.45
CA GLY A 22 -6.05 -1.09 1.64
C GLY A 22 -4.77 -1.19 2.49
N GLU A 23 -4.78 -2.02 3.53
CA GLU A 23 -3.60 -2.31 4.36
C GLU A 23 -2.49 -2.98 3.54
N ARG A 24 -2.81 -4.07 2.82
CA ARG A 24 -1.83 -4.77 1.98
C ARG A 24 -1.24 -3.89 0.89
N LEU A 25 -2.05 -2.99 0.33
CA LEU A 25 -1.59 -2.07 -0.70
C LEU A 25 -0.58 -1.07 -0.12
N GLN A 26 -0.85 -0.51 1.06
CA GLN A 26 0.10 0.36 1.76
C GLN A 26 1.38 -0.39 2.16
N GLU A 27 1.25 -1.60 2.72
CA GLU A 27 2.39 -2.46 3.07
C GLU A 27 3.26 -2.78 1.86
N SER A 28 2.65 -3.10 0.71
CA SER A 28 3.37 -3.41 -0.52
C SER A 28 4.24 -2.24 -1.00
N VAL A 29 3.73 -1.00 -0.88
CA VAL A 29 4.48 0.22 -1.19
C VAL A 29 5.65 0.38 -0.23
N ILE A 30 5.44 0.17 1.07
CA ILE A 30 6.51 0.26 2.08
C ILE A 30 7.60 -0.77 1.80
N TYR A 31 7.22 -2.03 1.58
CA TYR A 31 8.18 -3.10 1.35
C TYR A 31 8.96 -2.91 0.05
N SER A 32 8.27 -2.61 -1.05
CA SER A 32 8.91 -2.52 -2.37
C SER A 32 9.74 -1.25 -2.57
N CYS A 33 9.32 -0.11 -2.03
CA CYS A 33 9.98 1.17 -2.29
C CYS A 33 10.97 1.58 -1.19
N PHE A 34 10.82 1.08 0.04
CA PHE A 34 11.75 1.38 1.13
C PHE A 34 12.52 0.13 1.55
N LEU A 35 11.84 -0.92 2.05
CA LEU A 35 12.56 -2.00 2.71
C LEU A 35 13.50 -2.78 1.75
N THR A 36 13.00 -3.17 0.57
CA THR A 36 13.78 -3.96 -0.39
C THR A 36 15.00 -3.20 -0.94
N PRO A 37 14.90 -1.93 -1.39
CA PRO A 37 16.07 -1.15 -1.80
C PRO A 37 17.12 -0.99 -0.70
N PHE A 38 16.68 -0.72 0.54
CA PHE A 38 17.59 -0.60 1.69
C PHE A 38 18.32 -1.93 1.99
N LEU A 39 17.61 -3.06 1.95
CA LEU A 39 18.22 -4.38 2.15
C LEU A 39 19.21 -4.72 1.03
N TYR A 40 18.86 -4.41 -0.23
CA TYR A 40 19.75 -4.64 -1.37
C TYR A 40 21.02 -3.80 -1.27
N PHE A 41 20.89 -2.52 -0.96
CA PHE A 41 22.04 -1.63 -0.76
C PHE A 41 22.87 -2.04 0.45
N GLY A 42 22.24 -2.35 1.58
CA GLY A 42 22.92 -2.83 2.79
C GLY A 42 23.73 -4.09 2.52
N LYS A 43 23.18 -5.05 1.77
CA LYS A 43 23.90 -6.24 1.34
C LYS A 43 25.13 -5.88 0.49
N ALA A 44 24.98 -4.99 -0.49
CA ALA A 44 26.09 -4.55 -1.33
C ALA A 44 27.22 -3.89 -0.51
N LEU A 45 26.87 -3.12 0.54
CA LEU A 45 27.85 -2.55 1.48
C LEU A 45 28.60 -3.64 2.26
N PHE A 46 27.90 -4.64 2.78
CA PHE A 46 28.54 -5.74 3.51
C PHE A 46 29.43 -6.61 2.63
N GLU A 47 29.05 -6.81 1.36
CA GLU A 47 29.83 -7.59 0.38
C GLU A 47 30.98 -6.78 -0.24
N GLY A 48 31.05 -5.47 0.01
CA GLY A 48 32.07 -4.58 -0.59
C GLY A 48 31.94 -4.44 -2.10
N ASP A 49 30.74 -4.63 -2.65
CA ASP A 49 30.47 -4.57 -4.09
C ASP A 49 30.35 -3.12 -4.56
N ASN A 50 31.50 -2.51 -4.83
CA ASN A 50 31.64 -1.10 -5.18
C ASN A 50 30.83 -0.71 -6.43
N GLU A 51 30.64 -1.64 -7.38
CA GLU A 51 29.87 -1.38 -8.60
C GLU A 51 28.38 -1.23 -8.28
N LYS A 52 27.81 -2.13 -7.46
CA LYS A 52 26.41 -2.02 -7.02
C LYS A 52 26.17 -0.79 -6.14
N ILE A 53 27.11 -0.46 -5.25
CA ILE A 53 27.04 0.73 -4.40
C ILE A 53 27.04 1.99 -5.27
N SER A 54 27.97 2.09 -6.22
CA SER A 54 28.08 3.23 -7.13
C SER A 54 26.84 3.38 -8.01
N ASN A 55 26.31 2.28 -8.55
CA ASN A 55 25.08 2.29 -9.35
C ASN A 55 23.87 2.75 -8.52
N TYR A 56 23.76 2.31 -7.26
CA TYR A 56 22.68 2.77 -6.38
C TYR A 56 22.79 4.29 -6.11
N ILE A 57 23.98 4.79 -5.82
CA ILE A 57 24.21 6.23 -5.60
C ILE A 57 23.88 7.02 -6.88
N ALA A 58 24.29 6.55 -8.06
CA ALA A 58 23.97 7.20 -9.33
C ALA A 58 22.46 7.28 -9.57
N VAL A 59 21.70 6.21 -9.30
CA VAL A 59 20.24 6.23 -9.40
C VAL A 59 19.61 7.24 -8.44
N VAL A 60 20.17 7.40 -7.24
CA VAL A 60 19.65 8.34 -6.24
C VAL A 60 20.00 9.80 -6.56
N VAL A 61 21.23 10.05 -7.01
CA VAL A 61 21.75 11.41 -7.25
C VAL A 61 21.32 11.92 -8.63
N ASP A 62 21.48 11.12 -9.68
CA ASP A 62 21.20 11.53 -11.06
C ASP A 62 19.78 11.17 -11.50
N GLY A 63 19.15 10.17 -10.87
CA GLY A 63 17.78 9.73 -11.18
C GLY A 63 16.67 10.51 -10.47
N SER A 64 16.90 11.78 -10.11
CA SER A 64 15.94 12.59 -9.35
C SER A 64 14.53 12.64 -9.97
N ASP A 65 14.43 12.73 -11.30
CA ASP A 65 13.14 12.68 -12.02
C ASP A 65 12.42 11.33 -11.84
N PHE A 66 13.17 10.22 -11.89
CA PHE A 66 12.64 8.88 -11.65
C PHE A 66 12.15 8.71 -10.21
N LEU A 67 12.89 9.24 -9.23
CA LEU A 67 12.48 9.24 -7.82
C LEU A 67 11.22 10.07 -7.58
N ILE A 68 11.06 11.20 -8.27
CA ILE A 68 9.84 12.03 -8.20
C ILE A 68 8.64 11.26 -8.76
N VAL A 69 8.77 10.63 -9.92
CA VAL A 69 7.71 9.81 -10.50
C VAL A 69 7.34 8.65 -9.56
N LEU A 70 8.34 7.98 -8.98
CA LEU A 70 8.13 6.92 -8.00
C LEU A 70 7.36 7.44 -6.77
N LEU A 71 7.74 8.61 -6.23
CA LEU A 71 7.07 9.24 -5.10
C LEU A 71 5.59 9.54 -5.41
N ILE A 72 5.29 10.03 -6.61
CA ILE A 72 3.90 10.29 -7.05
C ILE A 72 3.11 8.98 -7.10
N LEU A 73 3.67 7.93 -7.68
CA LEU A 73 3.01 6.61 -7.76
C LEU A 73 2.76 6.02 -6.37
N MET A 74 3.71 6.16 -5.46
CA MET A 74 3.57 5.74 -4.06
C MET A 74 2.48 6.53 -3.34
N ALA A 75 2.45 7.85 -3.51
CA ALA A 75 1.41 8.70 -2.92
C ALA A 75 0.02 8.30 -3.41
N VAL A 76 -0.14 8.08 -4.73
CA VAL A 76 -1.40 7.60 -5.32
C VAL A 76 -1.80 6.26 -4.73
N ALA A 77 -0.88 5.30 -4.64
CA ALA A 77 -1.15 4.00 -4.03
C ALA A 77 -1.59 4.14 -2.56
N ILE A 78 -0.88 4.93 -1.75
CA ILE A 78 -1.25 5.18 -0.36
C ILE A 78 -2.66 5.80 -0.26
N CYS A 79 -2.98 6.78 -1.11
CA CYS A 79 -4.31 7.40 -1.17
C CYS A 79 -5.41 6.37 -1.50
N PHE A 80 -5.17 5.47 -2.46
CA PHE A 80 -6.10 4.37 -2.73
C PHE A 80 -6.25 3.44 -1.52
N GLY A 81 -5.16 3.12 -0.83
CA GLY A 81 -5.19 2.33 0.39
C GLY A 81 -6.08 2.96 1.48
N ILE A 82 -5.93 4.27 1.73
CA ILE A 82 -6.77 5.03 2.67
C ILE A 82 -8.24 4.98 2.21
N TRP A 83 -8.49 5.20 0.92
CA TRP A 83 -9.83 5.20 0.37
C TRP A 83 -10.54 3.85 0.55
N PHE A 84 -9.86 2.74 0.24
CA PHE A 84 -10.39 1.39 0.45
C PHE A 84 -10.71 1.11 1.92
N LYS A 85 -9.83 1.52 2.83
CA LYS A 85 -10.05 1.37 4.28
C LYS A 85 -11.29 2.15 4.74
N ASN A 86 -11.41 3.42 4.34
CA ASN A 86 -12.57 4.24 4.70
C ASN A 86 -13.88 3.63 4.18
N LYS A 87 -13.91 3.18 2.91
CA LYS A 87 -15.08 2.48 2.36
C LYS A 87 -15.38 1.17 3.06
N GLY A 88 -14.35 0.44 3.48
CA GLY A 88 -14.50 -0.77 4.27
C GLY A 88 -15.13 -0.50 5.63
N TYR A 89 -14.66 0.52 6.35
CA TYR A 89 -15.23 0.91 7.65
C TYR A 89 -16.67 1.42 7.53
N ASP A 90 -16.97 2.25 6.52
CA ASP A 90 -18.34 2.71 6.25
C ASP A 90 -19.33 1.53 6.09
N LEU A 91 -18.91 0.50 5.36
CA LEU A 91 -19.71 -0.71 5.12
C LEU A 91 -19.91 -1.55 6.39
N ILE A 92 -18.86 -1.70 7.20
CA ILE A 92 -18.93 -2.42 8.48
C ILE A 92 -19.88 -1.69 9.43
N GLU A 93 -19.78 -0.37 9.51
CA GLU A 93 -20.63 0.43 10.37
C GLU A 93 -22.10 0.37 9.94
N ALA A 94 -22.37 0.49 8.63
CA ALA A 94 -23.71 0.33 8.08
C ALA A 94 -24.30 -1.06 8.39
N ALA A 95 -23.52 -2.13 8.24
CA ALA A 95 -23.95 -3.48 8.57
C ALA A 95 -24.26 -3.66 10.06
N ASN A 96 -23.43 -3.10 10.95
CA ASN A 96 -23.66 -3.18 12.40
C ASN A 96 -24.91 -2.40 12.83
N ARG A 97 -25.19 -1.24 12.22
CA ARG A 97 -26.42 -0.47 12.48
C ARG A 97 -27.68 -1.21 12.05
N GLU A 98 -27.61 -1.99 10.96
CA GLU A 98 -28.72 -2.83 10.50
C GLU A 98 -28.97 -4.03 11.42
N LEU A 99 -27.93 -4.58 12.06
CA LEU A 99 -28.04 -5.71 13.01
C LEU A 99 -28.58 -5.32 14.40
N LEU A 100 -28.48 -4.04 14.77
CA LEU A 100 -28.94 -3.50 16.06
C LEU A 100 -30.38 -2.97 16.02
N ARG A 101 -31.05 -3.03 14.86
CA ARG A 101 -32.46 -2.70 14.68
C ARG A 101 -33.30 -3.96 14.58
#